data_AF-A0A1Z5JKC3-F1
#
_entry.id   AF-A0A1Z5JKC3-F1
#
_cell.length_a   1.000
_cell.length_b   1.000
_cell.length_c   1.000
_cell.angle_alpha   90.00
_cell.angle_beta   90.00
_cell.angle_gamma   90.00
#
_symmetry.space_group_name_H-M   'P 1'
#
loop_
_entity.id
_entity.type
_entity.pdbx_description
1 polymer ?
#
loop_
_entity_poly.entity_id
_entity_poly.type
_entity_poly.pdbx_seq_one_letter_code
_entity_poly.pdbx_strand_id
1 'polypeptide(L)'
;MKSNTLKDLSSKEPFHAGLTKKLVLAKDGKRITNEAVLLTGELLRIFVRTLHQKAAVEAECEKESCIDESVSAGDAVVIQPHHITKVAAEQLMDYC
;
A
#
# COMPACT_ATOMS: atom_id res chain seq x y z
N MET A 1 18.57 -4.99 16.36
CA MET A 1 18.40 -4.56 14.95
C MET A 1 17.00 -3.97 14.84
N LYS A 2 16.86 -2.66 14.60
CA LYS A 2 15.54 -1.99 14.61
C LYS A 2 14.87 -2.20 13.26
N SER A 3 13.65 -2.74 13.29
CA SER A 3 12.80 -2.96 12.12
C SER A 3 12.48 -1.62 11.47
N ASN A 4 13.07 -1.35 10.30
CA ASN A 4 12.98 -0.08 9.58
C ASN A 4 11.75 0.03 8.66
N THR A 5 10.94 -1.03 8.54
CA THR A 5 9.97 -1.17 7.46
C THR A 5 8.76 -0.23 7.57
N LEU A 6 8.38 0.20 8.78
CA LEU A 6 7.22 1.09 9.00
C LEU A 6 7.53 2.57 8.74
N LYS A 7 8.80 3.00 8.79
CA LYS A 7 9.17 4.41 8.58
C LYS A 7 9.26 4.79 7.10
N ASP A 8 9.41 3.81 6.21
CA ASP A 8 9.73 4.06 4.80
C ASP A 8 8.50 4.39 3.94
N LEU A 9 7.30 3.95 4.35
CA LEU A 9 6.03 4.30 3.67
C LEU A 9 5.47 5.68 4.09
N SER A 10 6.24 6.40 4.90
CA SER A 10 5.94 7.74 5.38
C SER A 10 6.35 8.83 4.37
N SER A 11 6.97 8.48 3.24
CA SER A 11 7.25 9.48 2.22
C SER A 11 5.91 10.10 1.77
N LYS A 12 5.79 11.41 2.00
CA LYS A 12 4.63 12.18 1.52
C LYS A 12 4.72 12.44 0.02
N GLU A 13 5.83 12.04 -0.60
CA GLU A 13 6.14 12.40 -1.96
C GLU A 13 5.40 11.51 -2.96
N PRO A 14 4.81 12.10 -4.01
CA PRO A 14 4.22 11.36 -5.11
C PRO A 14 5.24 10.46 -5.81
N PHE A 15 4.71 9.48 -6.55
CA PHE A 15 5.51 8.77 -7.53
C PHE A 15 6.10 9.73 -8.56
N HIS A 16 7.38 9.51 -8.90
CA HIS A 16 8.10 10.33 -9.86
C HIS A 16 7.36 10.38 -11.21
N ALA A 17 7.06 11.60 -11.70
CA ALA A 17 6.23 11.82 -12.89
C ALA A 17 6.69 11.03 -14.13
N GLY A 18 8.01 10.90 -14.33
CA GLY A 18 8.58 10.10 -15.41
C GLY A 18 8.25 8.60 -15.34
N LEU A 19 8.16 8.03 -14.14
CA LEU A 19 7.77 6.63 -13.94
C LEU A 19 6.26 6.46 -14.11
N THR A 20 5.47 7.36 -13.52
CA THR A 20 4.02 7.37 -13.69
C THR A 20 3.63 7.46 -15.15
N LYS A 21 4.28 8.34 -15.93
CA LYS A 21 4.05 8.46 -17.37
C LYS A 21 4.37 7.17 -18.12
N LYS A 22 5.49 6.50 -17.78
CA LYS A 22 5.85 5.21 -18.40
C LYS A 22 4.83 4.12 -18.07
N LEU A 23 4.34 4.08 -16.82
CA LEU A 23 3.34 3.11 -16.37
C LEU A 23 2.01 3.30 -17.12
N VAL A 24 1.55 4.55 -17.24
CA VAL A 24 0.26 4.88 -17.88
C VAL A 24 0.33 4.74 -19.41
N LEU A 25 1.46 5.08 -20.02
CA LEU A 25 1.63 5.07 -21.49
C LEU A 25 2.23 3.78 -22.03
N ALA A 26 2.32 2.71 -21.24
CA ALA A 26 3.05 1.50 -21.57
C ALA A 26 2.59 0.78 -22.86
N LYS A 27 1.39 1.08 -23.40
CA LYS A 27 0.83 0.36 -24.56
C LYS A 27 0.39 1.19 -25.77
N ASP A 28 -0.06 2.44 -25.61
CA ASP A 28 -0.88 3.07 -26.67
C ASP A 28 -0.33 4.37 -27.27
N GLY A 29 0.81 4.89 -26.83
CA GLY A 29 1.38 6.15 -27.38
C GLY A 29 0.47 7.38 -27.26
N LYS A 30 -0.66 7.26 -26.56
CA LYS A 30 -1.63 8.33 -26.30
C LYS A 30 -0.96 9.46 -25.54
N ARG A 31 -1.36 10.70 -25.84
CA ARG A 31 -0.87 11.87 -25.11
C ARG A 31 -1.68 12.00 -23.82
N ILE A 32 -0.99 12.08 -22.69
CA ILE A 32 -1.53 12.44 -21.39
C ILE A 32 -0.95 13.80 -20.98
N THR A 33 -1.77 14.66 -20.40
CA THR A 33 -1.29 15.96 -19.90
C THR A 33 -0.36 15.74 -18.71
N ASN A 34 0.58 16.66 -18.49
CA ASN A 34 1.49 16.57 -17.34
C ASN A 34 0.71 16.59 -16.01
N GLU A 35 -0.39 17.36 -15.96
CA GLU A 35 -1.30 17.38 -14.80
C GLU A 35 -1.90 16.00 -14.53
N ALA A 36 -2.44 15.33 -15.55
CA ALA A 36 -2.99 13.99 -15.39
C ALA A 36 -1.91 12.96 -14.99
N VAL A 37 -0.66 13.12 -15.44
CA VAL A 37 0.47 12.30 -14.94
C VAL A 37 0.71 12.53 -13.45
N LEU A 38 0.74 13.77 -13.00
CA LEU A 38 0.95 14.09 -11.58
C LEU A 38 -0.20 13.56 -10.71
N LEU A 39 -1.44 13.79 -11.13
CA LEU A 39 -2.64 13.30 -10.45
C LEU A 39 -2.66 11.76 -10.38
N THR A 40 -2.28 11.08 -11.47
CA THR A 40 -2.18 9.61 -11.45
C THR A 40 -1.09 9.14 -10.49
N GLY A 41 0.01 9.89 -10.37
CA GLY A 41 1.08 9.59 -9.42
C GLY A 41 0.62 9.72 -7.97
N GLU A 42 -0.19 10.75 -7.68
CA GLU A 42 -0.83 10.89 -6.38
C GLU A 42 -1.86 9.80 -6.10
N LEU A 43 -2.68 9.44 -7.10
CA LEU A 43 -3.67 8.37 -6.97
C LEU A 43 -3.01 7.03 -6.64
N LEU A 44 -1.93 6.67 -7.34
CA LEU A 44 -1.16 5.46 -7.06
C LEU A 44 -0.56 5.47 -5.65
N ARG A 45 -0.07 6.64 -5.19
CA ARG A 45 0.48 6.78 -3.83
C ARG A 45 -0.60 6.52 -2.79
N ILE A 46 -1.79 7.10 -2.97
CA ILE A 46 -2.94 6.90 -2.08
C ILE A 46 -3.32 5.42 -2.08
N PHE A 47 -3.47 4.81 -3.26
CA PHE A 47 -3.83 3.39 -3.39
C PHE A 47 -2.89 2.47 -2.61
N VAL A 48 -1.57 2.61 -2.78
CA VAL A 48 -0.58 1.76 -2.08
C VAL A 48 -0.64 1.97 -0.56
N ARG A 49 -0.83 3.21 -0.10
CA ARG A 49 -0.90 3.51 1.33
C ARG A 49 -2.16 2.95 1.97
N THR A 50 -3.31 3.11 1.31
CA THR A 50 -4.58 2.57 1.80
C THR A 50 -4.53 1.05 1.84
N LEU A 51 -4.02 0.40 0.80
CA LEU A 51 -3.84 -1.06 0.78
C LEU A 51 -2.93 -1.54 1.92
N HIS A 52 -1.81 -0.85 2.14
CA HIS A 52 -0.90 -1.17 3.24
C HIS A 52 -1.57 -0.98 4.61
N GLN A 53 -2.34 0.08 4.81
CA GLN A 53 -3.08 0.32 6.05
C GLN A 53 -4.12 -0.77 6.31
N LYS A 54 -4.92 -1.14 5.29
CA LYS A 54 -5.88 -2.25 5.40
C LYS A 54 -5.17 -3.56 5.74
N ALA A 55 -4.03 -3.85 5.10
CA ALA A 55 -3.25 -5.05 5.38
C ALA A 55 -2.57 -5.04 6.77
N ALA A 56 -2.23 -3.87 7.31
CA ALA A 56 -1.73 -3.73 8.68
C ALA A 56 -2.81 -4.06 9.71
N VAL A 57 -4.03 -3.55 9.50
CA VAL A 57 -5.20 -3.86 10.34
C VAL A 57 -5.51 -5.36 10.29
N GLU A 58 -5.50 -5.97 9.11
CA GLU A 58 -5.71 -7.42 8.98
C GLU A 58 -4.65 -8.22 9.76
N ALA A 59 -3.39 -7.79 9.72
CA ALA A 59 -2.30 -8.42 10.47
C ALA A 59 -2.47 -8.26 12.00
N GLU A 60 -3.02 -7.13 12.45
CA GLU A 60 -3.38 -6.89 13.86
C GLU A 60 -4.51 -7.83 14.29
N CYS A 61 -5.58 -7.93 13.50
CA CYS A 61 -6.70 -8.84 13.78
C CYS A 61 -6.27 -10.31 13.84
N GLU A 62 -5.40 -10.75 12.93
CA GLU A 62 -4.88 -12.12 12.93
C GLU A 62 -4.03 -12.40 14.18
N LYS A 63 -3.20 -11.43 14.60
CA LYS A 63 -2.43 -11.53 15.84
C LYS A 63 -3.33 -11.63 17.08
N GLU A 64 -4.38 -10.81 17.15
CA GLU A 64 -5.37 -10.85 18.24
C GLU A 64 -6.11 -12.20 18.32
N SER A 65 -6.42 -12.79 17.17
CA SER A 65 -7.09 -14.11 17.10
C SER A 65 -6.22 -15.28 17.55
N CYS A 66 -4.89 -15.11 17.57
CA CYS A 66 -3.93 -16.16 17.95
C CYS A 66 -3.46 -16.05 19.41
N ILE A 67 -4.00 -15.14 20.22
CA ILE A 67 -3.59 -14.99 21.63
C ILE A 67 -4.24 -16.09 22.49
N ASP A 68 -3.61 -17.26 22.49
CA ASP A 68 -3.59 -18.18 23.64
C ASP A 68 -2.51 -17.66 24.63
N GLU A 69 -2.94 -16.92 25.66
CA GLU A 69 -2.32 -16.55 26.95
C GLU A 69 -0.79 -16.28 27.10
N SER A 70 0.02 -16.19 26.04
CA SER A 70 1.49 -16.20 26.21
C SER A 70 2.29 -15.25 25.30
N VAL A 71 1.70 -14.17 24.79
CA VAL A 71 2.40 -13.26 23.86
C VAL A 71 2.77 -11.92 24.49
N SER A 72 4.08 -11.69 24.55
CA SER A 72 4.75 -10.45 24.96
C SER A 72 4.17 -9.21 24.29
N ALA A 73 3.73 -8.24 25.10
CA ALA A 73 3.30 -6.92 24.67
C ALA A 73 4.50 -6.12 24.13
N GLY A 74 4.83 -6.28 22.84
CA GLY A 74 5.94 -5.55 22.24
C GLY A 74 6.32 -5.90 20.80
N ASP A 75 5.84 -7.03 20.26
CA ASP A 75 6.22 -7.41 18.90
C ASP A 75 5.52 -6.57 17.84
N ALA A 76 6.33 -5.95 16.98
CA ALA A 76 5.87 -5.20 15.83
C ALA A 76 5.05 -6.09 14.89
N VAL A 77 3.91 -5.57 14.43
CA VAL A 77 3.03 -6.27 13.48
C VAL A 77 3.76 -6.40 12.14
N VAL A 78 3.87 -7.63 11.64
CA VAL A 78 4.51 -7.93 10.35
C VAL A 78 3.42 -8.25 9.33
N ILE A 79 3.35 -7.45 8.27
CA ILE A 79 2.43 -7.70 7.16
C ILE A 79 2.99 -8.83 6.29
N GLN A 80 2.19 -9.87 6.10
CA GLN A 80 2.48 -11.01 5.23
C GLN A 80 1.68 -10.89 3.93
N PRO A 81 2.08 -11.59 2.85
CA PRO A 81 1.40 -11.52 1.55
C PRO A 81 -0.09 -11.89 1.60
N HIS A 82 -0.49 -12.79 2.50
CA HIS A 82 -1.89 -13.19 2.62
C HIS A 82 -2.79 -12.10 3.20
N HIS A 83 -2.28 -11.25 4.10
CA HIS A 83 -3.02 -10.08 4.60
C HIS A 83 -3.36 -9.12 3.45
N ILE A 84 -2.41 -8.87 2.54
CA ILE A 84 -2.64 -8.05 1.33
C ILE A 84 -3.70 -8.68 0.44
N THR A 85 -3.62 -9.99 0.23
CA THR A 85 -4.56 -10.73 -0.64
C THR A 85 -5.99 -10.66 -0.10
N LYS A 86 -6.19 -10.75 1.22
CA LYS A 86 -7.51 -10.64 1.87
C LYS A 86 -8.15 -9.27 1.62
N VAL A 87 -7.38 -8.18 1.70
CA VAL A 87 -7.91 -6.82 1.55
C VAL A 87 -7.89 -6.30 0.11
N ALA A 88 -7.21 -6.99 -0.81
CA ALA A 88 -7.04 -6.54 -2.19
C ALA A 88 -8.37 -6.45 -2.95
N ALA A 89 -9.28 -7.40 -2.75
CA ALA A 89 -10.58 -7.40 -3.43
C ALA A 89 -11.41 -6.17 -3.03
N GLU A 90 -11.50 -5.87 -1.74
CA GLU A 90 -12.17 -4.68 -1.22
C GLU A 90 -11.52 -3.40 -1.77
N GLN A 91 -10.19 -3.30 -1.71
CA GLN A 91 -9.46 -2.16 -2.23
C GLN A 91 -9.68 -1.94 -3.72
N LEU A 92 -9.81 -2.99 -4.53
CA LEU A 92 -10.07 -2.87 -5.96
C LEU A 92 -11.51 -2.39 -6.24
N MET A 93 -12.48 -2.83 -5.44
CA MET A 93 -13.87 -2.38 -5.57
C MET A 93 -14.04 -0.89 -5.29
N ASP A 94 -13.24 -0.31 -4.38
CA ASP A 94 -13.25 1.13 -4.08
C ASP A 94 -12.84 2.02 -5.28
N TYR A 95 -12.25 1.44 -6.34
CA TYR A 95 -11.71 2.14 -7.51
C TYR A 95 -12.40 1.74 -8.83
N CYS A 96 -13.44 0.89 -8.77
CA CYS A 96 -14.25 0.43 -9.89
C CYS A 96 -15.54 1.23 -10.02
#